data_AF-A0A443VFA8-F1
#
_entry.id   AF-A0A443VFA8-F1
#
_cell.length_a   1.000
_cell.length_b   1.000
_cell.length_c   1.000
_cell.angle_alpha   90.00
_cell.angle_beta   90.00
_cell.angle_gamma   90.00
#
_symmetry.space_group_name_H-M   'P 1'
#
loop_
_entity.id
_entity.type
_entity.pdbx_description
1 polymer ?
#
loop_
_entity_poly.entity_id
_entity_poly.type
_entity_poly.pdbx_seq_one_letter_code
_entity_poly.pdbx_strand_id
1 'polypeptide(L)'
;MKIKTQFNFNSTANEVIKGQDLSDKRAVVTGAASGIGLETARALAGAGAEVTLAVRNIEAGKQAAEDIIRSTGNKNIHVAYLDLTDRNSIAEFTSSWSGALHILINNAGVMAMPETRTREGWEAQFATNYLGHFALTKGLYGALKKAGGARVVVVSSSGHHFSPVVFDDIHYHIRPYDPWTAYGQSKTAMVLFAVEASRRWKEEGIFVNAVMPGAIKSNLQRYSGELPVPEHLWKSAQQGAATSIVVATLPELEGVGGRYFADCNEAELITRTSGDRMTEFSVVAGWALDKANASRLWDLTEDLLN
;
A
#
# COMPACT_ATOMS: atom_id res chain seq x y z
N MET A 1 -12.21 -12.01 16.73
CA MET A 1 -11.23 -11.54 17.74
C MET A 1 -10.25 -10.64 17.03
N LYS A 2 -9.83 -9.51 17.63
CA LYS A 2 -8.84 -8.62 17.01
C LYS A 2 -7.46 -9.29 17.01
N ILE A 3 -6.69 -9.13 15.94
CA ILE A 3 -5.35 -9.71 15.83
C ILE A 3 -4.33 -8.78 16.51
N LYS A 4 -3.58 -9.35 17.46
CA LYS A 4 -2.47 -8.69 18.13
C LYS A 4 -1.20 -9.50 17.92
N THR A 5 -0.15 -8.84 17.48
CA THR A 5 1.17 -9.43 17.28
C THR A 5 2.09 -9.04 18.43
N GLN A 6 3.27 -9.64 18.52
CA GLN A 6 4.28 -9.23 19.50
C GLN A 6 4.95 -7.89 19.17
N PHE A 7 4.73 -7.35 17.97
CA PHE A 7 5.36 -6.13 17.48
C PHE A 7 4.50 -4.90 17.78
N ASN A 8 5.11 -3.71 17.78
CA ASN A 8 4.46 -2.47 18.17
C ASN A 8 4.96 -1.27 17.36
N PHE A 9 4.57 -0.06 17.79
CA PHE A 9 4.94 1.22 17.18
C PHE A 9 6.44 1.37 16.90
N ASN A 10 7.29 0.89 17.81
CA ASN A 10 8.75 1.07 17.74
C ASN A 10 9.45 -0.03 16.93
N SER A 11 8.76 -1.12 16.59
CA SER A 11 9.34 -2.24 15.86
C SER A 11 9.79 -1.84 14.45
N THR A 12 10.90 -2.40 14.01
CA THR A 12 11.48 -2.21 12.67
C THR A 12 11.16 -3.37 11.75
N ALA A 13 11.18 -3.14 10.43
CA ALA A 13 11.03 -4.21 9.44
C ALA A 13 12.05 -5.34 9.63
N ASN A 14 13.30 -5.01 9.99
CA ASN A 14 14.34 -6.00 10.29
C ASN A 14 14.02 -6.87 11.52
N GLU A 15 13.43 -6.30 12.57
CA GLU A 15 13.00 -7.08 13.73
C GLU A 15 11.83 -8.00 13.38
N VAL A 16 10.88 -7.52 12.57
CA VAL A 16 9.71 -8.31 12.15
C VAL A 16 10.12 -9.48 11.27
N ILE A 17 10.99 -9.25 10.29
CA ILE A 17 11.38 -10.28 9.32
C ILE A 17 12.36 -11.30 9.89
N LYS A 18 12.94 -11.04 11.06
CA LYS A 18 13.98 -11.89 11.65
C LYS A 18 13.47 -13.33 11.83
N GLY A 19 14.18 -14.28 11.23
CA GLY A 19 13.88 -15.71 11.32
C GLY A 19 12.81 -16.21 10.33
N GLN A 20 12.28 -15.34 9.47
CA GLN A 20 11.44 -15.75 8.34
C GLN A 20 12.32 -16.25 7.19
N ASP A 21 11.87 -17.30 6.50
CA ASP A 21 12.46 -17.78 5.24
C ASP A 21 11.47 -17.54 4.11
N LEU A 22 11.88 -16.72 3.14
CA LEU A 22 11.12 -16.35 1.96
C LEU A 22 11.84 -16.77 0.68
N SER A 23 12.80 -17.70 0.75
CA SER A 23 13.64 -18.10 -0.40
C SER A 23 12.87 -18.66 -1.59
N ASP A 24 11.66 -19.16 -1.37
CA ASP A 24 10.74 -19.65 -2.40
C ASP A 24 9.66 -18.63 -2.80
N LYS A 25 9.71 -17.42 -2.24
CA LYS A 25 8.71 -16.38 -2.46
C LYS A 25 9.20 -15.33 -3.44
N ARG A 26 8.23 -14.82 -4.20
CA ARG A 26 8.41 -13.76 -5.20
C ARG A 26 7.55 -12.57 -4.78
N ALA A 27 8.16 -11.40 -4.75
CA ALA A 27 7.54 -10.18 -4.26
C ALA A 27 7.66 -9.03 -5.27
N VAL A 28 6.61 -8.20 -5.34
CA VAL A 28 6.64 -6.92 -6.05
C VAL A 28 6.44 -5.80 -5.04
N VAL A 29 7.32 -4.80 -5.05
CA VAL A 29 7.18 -3.60 -4.21
C VAL A 29 7.14 -2.37 -5.11
N THR A 30 6.02 -1.67 -5.10
CA THR A 30 5.85 -0.42 -5.85
C THR A 30 6.48 0.77 -5.10
N GLY A 31 7.12 1.68 -5.82
CA GLY A 31 7.77 2.84 -5.21
C GLY A 31 8.98 2.47 -4.34
N ALA A 32 9.66 1.37 -4.67
CA ALA A 32 10.71 0.78 -3.85
C ALA A 32 12.11 1.42 -4.00
N ALA A 33 12.23 2.55 -4.70
CA ALA A 33 13.50 3.26 -4.84
C ALA A 33 13.89 4.10 -3.61
N SER A 34 12.97 4.32 -2.65
CA SER A 34 13.25 5.14 -1.47
C SER A 34 12.29 4.88 -0.31
N GLY A 35 12.63 5.41 0.87
CA GLY A 35 11.73 5.46 2.03
C GLY A 35 11.20 4.09 2.46
N ILE A 36 9.91 4.04 2.78
CA ILE A 36 9.22 2.82 3.26
C ILE A 36 9.31 1.69 2.23
N GLY A 37 9.16 2.00 0.94
CA GLY A 37 9.23 0.99 -0.12
C GLY A 37 10.60 0.33 -0.21
N LEU A 38 11.67 1.12 -0.09
CA LEU A 38 13.05 0.61 -0.08
C LEU A 38 13.29 -0.32 1.12
N GLU A 39 12.92 0.11 2.32
CA GLU A 39 13.13 -0.70 3.52
C GLU A 39 12.23 -1.95 3.55
N THR A 40 11.03 -1.89 2.97
CA THR A 40 10.17 -3.06 2.77
C THR A 40 10.82 -4.06 1.82
N ALA A 41 11.33 -3.60 0.67
CA ALA A 41 12.01 -4.45 -0.30
C ALA A 41 13.29 -5.06 0.30
N ARG A 42 14.07 -4.27 1.04
CA ARG A 42 15.29 -4.73 1.72
C ARG A 42 14.99 -5.83 2.75
N ALA A 43 13.94 -5.67 3.55
CA ALA A 43 13.56 -6.67 4.54
C ALA A 43 13.14 -7.99 3.87
N LEU A 44 12.28 -7.95 2.84
CA LEU A 44 11.88 -9.14 2.08
C LEU A 44 13.08 -9.84 1.43
N ALA A 45 13.98 -9.07 0.82
CA ALA A 45 15.22 -9.59 0.24
C ALA A 45 16.14 -10.21 1.29
N GLY A 46 16.25 -9.60 2.47
CA GLY A 46 17.04 -10.10 3.60
C GLY A 46 16.57 -11.44 4.14
N ALA A 47 15.31 -11.81 3.91
CA ALA A 47 14.75 -13.14 4.19
C ALA A 47 14.79 -14.10 3.00
N GLY A 48 15.45 -13.73 1.88
CA GLY A 48 15.67 -14.61 0.73
C GLY A 48 14.71 -14.45 -0.44
N ALA A 49 13.69 -13.59 -0.34
CA ALA A 49 12.70 -13.43 -1.42
C ALA A 49 13.34 -12.94 -2.74
N GLU A 50 12.80 -13.37 -3.88
CA GLU A 50 13.01 -12.70 -5.16
C GLU A 50 12.16 -11.43 -5.18
N VAL A 51 12.78 -10.25 -5.26
CA VAL A 51 12.09 -8.96 -5.13
C VAL A 51 12.19 -8.15 -6.40
N THR A 52 11.04 -7.77 -6.97
CA THR A 52 10.95 -6.81 -8.07
C THR A 52 10.62 -5.42 -7.53
N LEU A 53 11.54 -4.47 -7.74
CA LEU A 53 11.37 -3.05 -7.47
C LEU A 53 10.62 -2.43 -8.65
N ALA A 54 9.33 -2.16 -8.49
CA ALA A 54 8.50 -1.53 -9.50
C ALA A 54 8.53 0.00 -9.32
N VAL A 55 9.20 0.70 -10.23
CA VAL A 55 9.53 2.13 -10.07
C VAL A 55 9.42 2.90 -11.38
N ARG A 56 9.11 4.20 -11.28
CA ARG A 56 9.12 5.11 -12.45
C ARG A 56 10.52 5.49 -12.89
N ASN A 57 11.42 5.77 -11.94
CA ASN A 57 12.81 6.09 -12.23
C ASN A 57 13.66 4.82 -12.14
N ILE A 58 13.95 4.22 -13.29
CA ILE A 58 14.75 2.99 -13.38
C ILE A 58 16.15 3.16 -12.79
N GLU A 59 16.78 4.31 -12.98
CA GLU A 59 18.14 4.54 -12.49
C GLU A 59 18.19 4.56 -10.96
N ALA A 60 17.25 5.27 -10.33
CA ALA A 60 17.08 5.21 -8.87
C ALA A 60 16.73 3.79 -8.39
N GLY A 61 15.96 3.03 -9.18
CA GLY A 61 15.67 1.62 -8.92
C GLY A 61 16.90 0.73 -8.94
N LYS A 62 17.81 0.93 -9.91
CA LYS A 62 19.07 0.18 -10.01
C LYS A 62 19.99 0.45 -8.83
N GLN A 63 20.13 1.71 -8.43
CA GLN A 63 20.90 2.10 -7.24
C GLN A 63 20.32 1.45 -5.97
N ALA A 64 18.99 1.48 -5.81
CA ALA A 64 18.30 0.79 -4.72
C ALA A 64 18.55 -0.73 -4.74
N ALA A 65 18.50 -1.36 -5.92
CA ALA A 65 18.77 -2.79 -6.06
C ALA A 65 20.21 -3.15 -5.66
N GLU A 66 21.21 -2.39 -6.11
CA GLU A 66 22.61 -2.57 -5.73
C GLU A 66 22.81 -2.43 -4.21
N ASP A 67 22.17 -1.43 -3.61
CA ASP A 67 22.21 -1.23 -2.17
C ASP A 67 21.56 -2.37 -1.39
N ILE A 68 20.43 -2.91 -1.87
CA ILE A 68 19.79 -4.09 -1.27
C ILE A 68 20.72 -5.30 -1.38
N ILE A 69 21.23 -5.59 -2.58
CA ILE A 69 22.14 -6.72 -2.83
C ILE A 69 23.37 -6.62 -1.90
N ARG A 70 23.99 -5.44 -1.80
CA ARG A 70 25.15 -5.21 -0.93
C ARG A 70 24.84 -5.46 0.55
N SER A 71 23.66 -5.02 1.01
CA SER A 71 23.27 -5.14 2.43
C SER A 71 22.75 -6.51 2.83
N THR A 72 22.20 -7.29 1.90
CA THR A 72 21.51 -8.57 2.20
C THR A 72 22.25 -9.79 1.66
N GLY A 73 23.14 -9.62 0.67
CA GLY A 73 23.74 -10.72 -0.08
C GLY A 73 22.81 -11.40 -1.08
N ASN A 74 21.52 -11.06 -1.10
CA ASN A 74 20.54 -11.62 -2.01
C ASN A 74 20.66 -10.96 -3.39
N LYS A 75 20.92 -11.77 -4.42
CA LYS A 75 21.10 -11.33 -5.81
C LYS A 75 19.81 -11.36 -6.65
N ASN A 76 18.73 -11.90 -6.11
CA ASN A 76 17.45 -12.05 -6.81
C ASN A 76 16.62 -10.75 -6.73
N ILE A 77 17.25 -9.63 -7.07
CA ILE A 77 16.62 -8.30 -7.06
C ILE A 77 16.48 -7.81 -8.50
N HIS A 78 15.25 -7.53 -8.89
CA HIS A 78 14.90 -7.06 -10.23
C HIS A 78 14.38 -5.63 -10.17
N VAL A 79 14.59 -4.87 -11.25
CA VAL A 79 14.04 -3.53 -11.40
C VAL A 79 13.17 -3.52 -12.64
N ALA A 80 11.93 -3.06 -12.49
CA ALA A 80 10.97 -2.99 -13.58
C ALA A 80 10.30 -1.62 -13.62
N TYR A 81 10.07 -1.13 -14.84
CA TYR A 81 9.40 0.15 -15.03
C TYR A 81 7.92 0.01 -14.69
N LEU A 82 7.40 0.94 -13.89
CA LEU A 82 5.99 1.04 -13.61
C LEU A 82 5.62 2.49 -13.32
N ASP A 83 4.75 3.06 -14.16
CA ASP A 83 4.02 4.28 -13.89
C ASP A 83 2.55 3.98 -13.61
N LEU A 84 2.13 4.18 -12.36
CA LEU A 84 0.75 3.95 -11.91
C LEU A 84 -0.26 4.95 -12.50
N THR A 85 0.21 6.01 -13.16
CA THR A 85 -0.64 6.98 -13.86
C THR A 85 -0.78 6.69 -15.35
N ASP A 86 -0.10 5.67 -15.86
CA ASP A 86 -0.18 5.26 -17.27
C ASP A 86 -0.70 3.83 -17.39
N ARG A 87 -1.92 3.68 -17.95
CA ARG A 87 -2.55 2.38 -18.17
C ARG A 87 -1.71 1.45 -19.04
N ASN A 88 -0.98 1.97 -20.03
CA ASN A 88 -0.12 1.15 -20.89
C ASN A 88 1.07 0.62 -20.11
N SER A 89 1.68 1.44 -19.25
CA SER A 89 2.76 0.99 -18.37
C SER A 89 2.31 -0.15 -17.45
N ILE A 90 1.11 -0.04 -16.87
CA ILE A 90 0.53 -1.09 -16.03
C ILE A 90 0.25 -2.35 -16.84
N ALA A 91 -0.32 -2.23 -18.04
CA ALA A 91 -0.58 -3.35 -18.93
C ALA A 91 0.70 -4.07 -19.36
N GLU A 92 1.76 -3.33 -19.68
CA GLU A 92 3.07 -3.89 -20.03
C GLU A 92 3.71 -4.62 -18.83
N PHE A 93 3.69 -4.00 -17.64
CA PHE A 93 4.20 -4.64 -16.42
C PHE A 93 3.46 -5.94 -16.10
N THR A 94 2.12 -5.93 -16.18
CA THR A 94 1.29 -7.08 -15.83
C THR A 94 1.38 -8.20 -16.86
N SER A 95 1.41 -7.87 -18.16
CA SER A 95 1.53 -8.85 -19.26
C SER A 95 2.91 -9.49 -19.36
N SER A 96 3.97 -8.79 -18.93
CA SER A 96 5.33 -9.35 -18.86
C SER A 96 5.55 -10.25 -17.64
N TRP A 97 4.64 -10.24 -16.65
CA TRP A 97 4.76 -11.08 -15.48
C TRP A 97 4.43 -12.55 -15.77
N SER A 98 5.29 -13.45 -15.32
CA SER A 98 5.07 -14.90 -15.42
C SER A 98 5.29 -15.59 -14.06
N GLY A 99 4.69 -16.77 -13.88
CA GLY A 99 4.79 -17.54 -12.64
C GLY A 99 3.92 -17.01 -11.48
N ALA A 100 4.12 -17.59 -10.29
CA ALA A 100 3.42 -17.20 -9.07
C ALA A 100 3.96 -15.86 -8.53
N LEU A 101 3.06 -15.04 -7.97
CA LEU A 101 3.40 -13.85 -7.19
C LEU A 101 2.87 -14.05 -5.77
N HIS A 102 3.76 -14.09 -4.79
CA HIS A 102 3.41 -14.44 -3.41
C HIS A 102 3.08 -13.19 -2.58
N ILE A 103 3.80 -12.09 -2.83
CA ILE A 103 3.68 -10.86 -2.06
C ILE A 103 3.57 -9.66 -3.02
N LEU A 104 2.53 -8.86 -2.89
CA LEU A 104 2.41 -7.58 -3.60
C LEU A 104 2.28 -6.44 -2.59
N ILE A 105 3.21 -5.49 -2.63
CA ILE A 105 3.18 -4.29 -1.80
C ILE A 105 2.81 -3.08 -2.67
N ASN A 106 1.57 -2.65 -2.55
CA ASN A 106 1.04 -1.41 -3.12
C ASN A 106 1.42 -0.24 -2.19
N ASN A 107 2.68 0.19 -2.27
CA ASN A 107 3.30 1.20 -1.43
C ASN A 107 3.40 2.59 -2.08
N ALA A 108 3.54 2.66 -3.41
CA ALA A 108 3.72 3.94 -4.09
C ALA A 108 2.56 4.91 -3.80
N GLY A 109 2.87 6.20 -3.71
CA GLY A 109 1.84 7.20 -3.54
C GLY A 109 2.34 8.63 -3.59
N VAL A 110 1.38 9.55 -3.69
CA VAL A 110 1.52 11.00 -3.67
C VAL A 110 0.58 11.58 -2.62
N MET A 111 0.90 12.76 -2.10
CA MET A 111 0.16 13.37 -1.00
C MET A 111 0.03 14.87 -1.18
N ALA A 112 -1.17 15.38 -0.91
CA ALA A 112 -1.50 16.80 -0.79
C ALA A 112 -0.96 17.64 -1.96
N MET A 113 -1.04 17.10 -3.17
CA MET A 113 -0.57 17.79 -4.37
C MET A 113 -1.60 18.82 -4.87
N PRO A 114 -1.16 19.88 -5.57
CA PRO A 114 -2.07 20.79 -6.28
C PRO A 114 -3.00 20.04 -7.24
N GLU A 115 -4.13 20.66 -7.60
CA GLU A 115 -5.07 20.04 -8.54
C GLU A 115 -4.38 19.78 -9.88
N THR A 116 -4.26 18.51 -10.21
CA THR A 116 -3.69 18.03 -11.47
C THR A 116 -4.46 16.80 -11.88
N ARG A 117 -4.44 16.49 -13.18
CA ARG A 117 -5.22 15.41 -13.76
C ARG A 117 -4.36 14.53 -14.67
N THR A 118 -4.70 13.24 -14.73
CA THR A 118 -4.10 12.33 -15.70
C THR A 118 -4.60 12.65 -17.11
N ARG A 119 -4.08 11.94 -18.12
CA ARG A 119 -4.51 12.06 -19.52
C ARG A 119 -6.00 11.81 -19.70
N GLU A 120 -6.57 10.91 -18.89
CA GLU A 120 -7.98 10.54 -18.86
C GLU A 120 -8.86 11.56 -18.11
N GLY A 121 -8.27 12.62 -17.53
CA GLY A 121 -8.98 13.64 -16.78
C GLY A 121 -9.22 13.30 -15.30
N TRP A 122 -8.70 12.16 -14.82
CA TRP A 122 -8.85 11.74 -13.43
C TRP A 122 -7.99 12.58 -12.49
N GLU A 123 -8.53 12.89 -11.31
CA GLU A 123 -7.78 13.55 -10.24
C GLU A 123 -6.51 12.73 -9.87
N ALA A 124 -5.36 13.39 -9.83
CA ALA A 124 -4.06 12.74 -9.81
C ALA A 124 -3.77 11.89 -8.56
N GLN A 125 -4.22 12.30 -7.36
CA GLN A 125 -4.02 11.52 -6.14
C GLN A 125 -4.84 10.24 -6.17
N PHE A 126 -6.12 10.32 -6.56
CA PHE A 126 -7.00 9.16 -6.71
C PHE A 126 -6.49 8.22 -7.81
N ALA A 127 -6.05 8.77 -8.94
CA ALA A 127 -5.49 7.97 -10.03
C ALA A 127 -4.21 7.24 -9.62
N THR A 128 -3.25 7.96 -9.04
CA THR A 128 -1.94 7.39 -8.64
C THR A 128 -2.08 6.41 -7.48
N ASN A 129 -2.73 6.85 -6.39
CA ASN A 129 -2.75 6.09 -5.14
C ASN A 129 -3.73 4.93 -5.19
N TYR A 130 -4.79 4.99 -6.00
CA TYR A 130 -5.83 3.99 -6.02
C TYR A 130 -6.03 3.34 -7.39
N LEU A 131 -6.42 4.08 -8.44
CA LEU A 131 -6.77 3.47 -9.74
C LEU A 131 -5.62 2.66 -10.34
N GLY A 132 -4.39 3.20 -10.31
CA GLY A 132 -3.20 2.49 -10.78
C GLY A 132 -2.91 1.22 -9.99
N HIS A 133 -3.06 1.25 -8.66
CA HIS A 133 -2.87 0.09 -7.81
C HIS A 133 -3.96 -0.97 -7.98
N PHE A 134 -5.20 -0.55 -8.18
CA PHE A 134 -6.30 -1.43 -8.52
C PHE A 134 -6.00 -2.15 -9.85
N ALA A 135 -5.67 -1.40 -10.90
CA ALA A 135 -5.35 -1.94 -12.22
C ALA A 135 -4.15 -2.91 -12.17
N LEU A 136 -3.07 -2.55 -11.48
CA LEU A 136 -1.91 -3.40 -11.27
C LEU A 136 -2.29 -4.71 -10.58
N THR A 137 -3.02 -4.63 -9.47
CA THR A 137 -3.39 -5.82 -8.67
C THR A 137 -4.33 -6.73 -9.47
N LYS A 138 -5.31 -6.15 -10.18
CA LYS A 138 -6.21 -6.89 -11.07
C LYS A 138 -5.46 -7.55 -12.22
N GLY A 139 -4.49 -6.87 -12.82
CA GLY A 139 -3.65 -7.43 -13.89
C GLY A 139 -2.75 -8.58 -13.40
N LEU A 140 -2.28 -8.53 -12.15
CA LEU A 140 -1.49 -9.59 -11.52
C LEU A 140 -2.35 -10.70 -10.88
N TYR A 141 -3.68 -10.62 -10.94
CA TYR A 141 -4.60 -11.56 -10.30
C TYR A 141 -4.27 -13.03 -10.60
N GLY A 142 -4.00 -13.38 -11.87
CA GLY A 142 -3.64 -14.74 -12.25
C GLY A 142 -2.34 -15.24 -11.63
N ALA A 143 -1.36 -14.36 -11.40
CA ALA A 143 -0.10 -14.68 -10.75
C ALA A 143 -0.27 -14.83 -9.23
N LEU A 144 -1.09 -13.96 -8.61
CA LEU A 144 -1.45 -14.04 -7.20
C LEU A 144 -2.19 -15.35 -6.89
N LYS A 145 -3.18 -15.72 -7.71
CA LYS A 145 -3.92 -16.98 -7.59
C LYS A 145 -3.01 -18.20 -7.66
N LYS A 146 -2.01 -18.19 -8.57
CA LYS A 146 -1.04 -19.29 -8.72
C LYS A 146 -0.19 -19.54 -7.48
N ALA A 147 -0.02 -18.56 -6.59
CA ALA A 147 0.76 -18.73 -5.36
C ALA A 147 0.05 -19.58 -4.30
N GLY A 148 -1.28 -19.76 -4.39
CA GLY A 148 -2.04 -20.59 -3.44
C GLY A 148 -2.05 -20.08 -1.99
N GLY A 149 -1.81 -18.77 -1.80
CA GLY A 149 -1.67 -18.14 -0.49
C GLY A 149 -1.09 -16.72 -0.57
N ALA A 150 -1.37 -16.01 -1.66
CA ALA A 150 -0.80 -14.70 -1.92
C ALA A 150 -1.28 -13.64 -0.91
N ARG A 151 -0.36 -12.75 -0.54
CA ARG A 151 -0.61 -11.63 0.36
C ARG A 151 -0.42 -10.31 -0.37
N VAL A 152 -1.45 -9.49 -0.38
CA VAL A 152 -1.40 -8.14 -0.94
C VAL A 152 -1.52 -7.13 0.19
N VAL A 153 -0.53 -6.25 0.29
CA VAL A 153 -0.51 -5.16 1.27
C VAL A 153 -0.77 -3.84 0.54
N VAL A 154 -1.78 -3.10 0.97
CA VAL A 154 -2.08 -1.77 0.44
C VAL A 154 -1.73 -0.72 1.48
N VAL A 155 -0.77 0.15 1.14
CA VAL A 155 -0.30 1.20 2.05
C VAL A 155 -1.27 2.38 2.00
N SER A 156 -2.09 2.47 3.04
CA SER A 156 -3.03 3.57 3.27
C SER A 156 -2.33 4.71 4.03
N SER A 157 -3.06 5.42 4.89
CA SER A 157 -2.57 6.48 5.77
C SER A 157 -3.64 6.80 6.82
N SER A 158 -3.28 7.37 7.97
CA SER A 158 -4.25 8.03 8.86
C SER A 158 -4.98 9.18 8.15
N GLY A 159 -4.44 9.69 7.04
CA GLY A 159 -5.13 10.62 6.15
C GLY A 159 -6.48 10.10 5.62
N HIS A 160 -6.78 8.80 5.65
CA HIS A 160 -8.11 8.27 5.32
C HIS A 160 -9.24 8.86 6.20
N HIS A 161 -8.89 9.41 7.37
CA HIS A 161 -9.82 10.16 8.22
C HIS A 161 -10.25 11.51 7.63
N PHE A 162 -9.53 12.05 6.65
CA PHE A 162 -9.83 13.37 6.07
C PHE A 162 -11.03 13.36 5.11
N SER A 163 -11.33 12.23 4.47
CA SER A 163 -12.50 12.12 3.61
C SER A 163 -12.91 10.65 3.38
N PRO A 164 -14.21 10.34 3.37
CA PRO A 164 -14.70 9.14 2.71
C PRO A 164 -14.51 9.25 1.18
N VAL A 165 -14.85 8.18 0.45
CA VAL A 165 -15.05 8.30 -1.01
C VAL A 165 -16.35 9.03 -1.28
N VAL A 166 -16.27 10.13 -2.03
CA VAL A 166 -17.42 10.91 -2.47
C VAL A 166 -17.77 10.47 -3.88
N PHE A 167 -18.57 9.40 -3.96
CA PHE A 167 -18.90 8.70 -5.20
C PHE A 167 -19.50 9.59 -6.30
N ASP A 168 -20.28 10.60 -5.91
CA ASP A 168 -20.97 11.47 -6.87
C ASP A 168 -20.03 12.55 -7.45
N ASP A 169 -18.81 12.68 -6.93
CA ASP A 169 -17.81 13.66 -7.40
C ASP A 169 -16.36 13.22 -7.05
N ILE A 170 -15.99 12.01 -7.47
CA ILE A 170 -14.68 11.40 -7.15
C ILE A 170 -13.50 12.18 -7.75
N HIS A 171 -13.73 12.96 -8.81
CA HIS A 171 -12.71 13.70 -9.54
C HIS A 171 -12.81 15.22 -9.35
N TYR A 172 -13.56 15.70 -8.34
CA TYR A 172 -13.66 17.13 -8.01
C TYR A 172 -14.06 17.99 -9.22
N HIS A 173 -15.07 17.56 -9.97
CA HIS A 173 -15.65 18.34 -11.06
C HIS A 173 -16.68 19.36 -10.56
N ILE A 174 -17.29 19.09 -9.40
CA ILE A 174 -18.37 19.93 -8.84
C ILE A 174 -17.88 20.65 -7.60
N ARG A 175 -17.22 19.94 -6.67
CA ARG A 175 -16.73 20.51 -5.42
C ARG A 175 -15.38 21.20 -5.62
N PRO A 176 -15.09 22.29 -4.87
CA PRO A 176 -13.76 22.88 -4.84
C PRO A 176 -12.71 21.83 -4.47
N TYR A 177 -11.59 21.83 -5.19
CA TYR A 177 -10.47 20.94 -4.88
C TYR A 177 -9.84 21.32 -3.54
N ASP A 178 -9.70 20.33 -2.66
CA ASP A 178 -8.92 20.44 -1.43
C ASP A 178 -7.88 19.30 -1.40
N PRO A 179 -6.56 19.60 -1.35
CA PRO A 179 -5.52 18.59 -1.46
C PRO A 179 -5.58 17.48 -0.39
N TRP A 180 -6.05 17.81 0.83
CA TRP A 180 -6.07 16.89 1.96
C TRP A 180 -7.25 15.92 1.90
N THR A 181 -8.43 16.40 1.53
CA THR A 181 -9.60 15.56 1.28
C THR A 181 -9.38 14.68 0.06
N ALA A 182 -8.71 15.17 -1.00
CA ALA A 182 -8.38 14.35 -2.17
C ALA A 182 -7.40 13.22 -1.79
N TYR A 183 -6.38 13.54 -0.99
CA TYR A 183 -5.49 12.54 -0.40
C TYR A 183 -6.27 11.53 0.45
N GLY A 184 -7.11 12.01 1.38
CA GLY A 184 -7.88 11.17 2.28
C GLY A 184 -8.85 10.24 1.57
N GLN A 185 -9.55 10.75 0.55
CA GLN A 185 -10.41 9.96 -0.32
C GLN A 185 -9.62 8.84 -1.01
N SER A 186 -8.44 9.14 -1.56
CA SER A 186 -7.59 8.13 -2.20
C SER A 186 -7.12 7.05 -1.22
N LYS A 187 -6.85 7.42 0.03
CA LYS A 187 -6.42 6.49 1.09
C LYS A 187 -7.57 5.70 1.69
N THR A 188 -8.78 6.26 1.75
CA THR A 188 -10.02 5.52 2.02
C THR A 188 -10.30 4.49 0.93
N ALA A 189 -10.17 4.88 -0.35
CA ALA A 189 -10.36 3.98 -1.48
C ALA A 189 -9.44 2.76 -1.43
N MET A 190 -8.18 2.94 -1.02
CA MET A 190 -7.24 1.84 -0.79
C MET A 190 -7.70 0.87 0.30
N VAL A 191 -8.28 1.35 1.41
CA VAL A 191 -8.82 0.46 2.46
C VAL A 191 -10.05 -0.31 1.96
N LEU A 192 -10.98 0.38 1.31
CA LEU A 192 -12.17 -0.22 0.70
C LEU A 192 -11.80 -1.29 -0.33
N PHE A 193 -10.75 -1.05 -1.12
CA PHE A 193 -10.21 -2.04 -2.04
C PHE A 193 -9.70 -3.29 -1.33
N ALA A 194 -8.98 -3.17 -0.20
CA ALA A 194 -8.55 -4.35 0.55
C ALA A 194 -9.74 -5.17 1.06
N VAL A 195 -10.79 -4.51 1.56
CA VAL A 195 -12.03 -5.15 2.01
C VAL A 195 -12.66 -5.95 0.87
N GLU A 196 -12.87 -5.31 -0.28
CA GLU A 196 -13.59 -5.95 -1.38
C GLU A 196 -12.75 -6.99 -2.13
N ALA A 197 -11.48 -6.70 -2.42
CA ALA A 197 -10.57 -7.64 -3.07
C ALA A 197 -10.45 -8.93 -2.26
N SER A 198 -10.27 -8.82 -0.94
CA SER A 198 -10.22 -10.00 -0.08
C SER A 198 -11.55 -10.75 -0.04
N ARG A 199 -12.70 -10.04 -0.03
CA ARG A 199 -14.01 -10.68 -0.08
C ARG A 199 -14.19 -11.50 -1.36
N ARG A 200 -13.74 -10.96 -2.49
CA ARG A 200 -13.85 -11.58 -3.82
C ARG A 200 -12.87 -12.75 -4.02
N TRP A 201 -11.64 -12.65 -3.49
CA TRP A 201 -10.55 -13.56 -3.87
C TRP A 201 -10.05 -14.51 -2.77
N LYS A 202 -10.56 -14.43 -1.54
CA LYS A 202 -10.10 -15.31 -0.43
C LYS A 202 -10.21 -16.81 -0.73
N GLU A 203 -11.27 -17.25 -1.41
CA GLU A 203 -11.48 -18.66 -1.77
C GLU A 203 -10.51 -19.14 -2.85
N GLU A 204 -9.79 -18.21 -3.47
CA GLU A 204 -8.75 -18.45 -4.46
C GLU A 204 -7.34 -18.28 -3.88
N GLY A 205 -7.24 -18.15 -2.55
CA GLY A 205 -5.99 -18.04 -1.82
C GLY A 205 -5.33 -16.66 -1.93
N ILE A 206 -6.09 -15.59 -2.19
CA ILE A 206 -5.56 -14.22 -2.22
C ILE A 206 -6.14 -13.41 -1.06
N PHE A 207 -5.26 -12.88 -0.22
CA PHE A 207 -5.62 -12.12 0.97
C PHE A 207 -5.07 -10.70 0.90
N VAL A 208 -5.96 -9.72 0.96
CA VAL A 208 -5.61 -8.30 0.79
C VAL A 208 -5.88 -7.53 2.09
N ASN A 209 -4.90 -6.81 2.60
CA ASN A 209 -5.04 -6.01 3.82
C ASN A 209 -4.44 -4.62 3.65
N ALA A 210 -5.01 -3.64 4.35
CA ALA A 210 -4.53 -2.27 4.39
C ALA A 210 -3.62 -2.02 5.59
N VAL A 211 -2.66 -1.12 5.44
CA VAL A 211 -1.73 -0.74 6.51
C VAL A 211 -1.56 0.78 6.63
N MET A 212 -1.39 1.25 7.86
CA MET A 212 -0.90 2.58 8.18
C MET A 212 0.57 2.51 8.62
N PRO A 213 1.51 3.10 7.87
CA PRO A 213 2.93 3.04 8.22
C PRO A 213 3.31 3.94 9.41
N GLY A 214 2.46 4.91 9.78
CA GLY A 214 2.81 5.98 10.73
C GLY A 214 3.35 7.23 10.03
N ALA A 215 3.86 8.19 10.81
CA ALA A 215 4.46 9.41 10.27
C ALA A 215 5.95 9.20 9.99
N ILE A 216 6.36 9.30 8.73
CA ILE A 216 7.77 9.13 8.30
C ILE A 216 8.19 10.37 7.51
N LYS A 217 9.36 10.94 7.83
CA LYS A 217 9.98 12.02 7.04
C LYS A 217 10.46 11.43 5.71
N SER A 218 9.85 11.84 4.59
CA SER A 218 10.13 11.27 3.27
C SER A 218 9.86 12.27 2.14
N ASN A 219 10.08 11.86 0.90
CA ASN A 219 9.72 12.67 -0.27
C ASN A 219 8.20 12.80 -0.48
N LEU A 220 7.37 12.07 0.29
CA LEU A 220 5.91 12.17 0.23
C LEU A 220 5.44 13.60 0.60
N GLN A 221 6.15 14.27 1.52
CA GLN A 221 5.83 15.60 2.02
C GLN A 221 6.21 16.76 1.09
N ARG A 222 6.75 16.49 -0.12
CA ARG A 222 7.30 17.53 -1.03
C ARG A 222 6.31 18.63 -1.44
N TYR A 223 5.00 18.38 -1.37
CA TYR A 223 3.96 19.36 -1.70
C TYR A 223 3.24 19.94 -0.47
N SER A 224 3.34 19.28 0.69
CA SER A 224 2.68 19.72 1.93
C SER A 224 3.59 20.58 2.82
N GLY A 225 4.91 20.51 2.63
CA GLY A 225 5.86 20.95 3.64
C GLY A 225 5.89 20.02 4.86
N GLU A 226 6.50 20.47 5.95
CA GLU A 226 6.58 19.69 7.18
C GLU A 226 5.19 19.47 7.80
N LEU A 227 4.91 18.22 8.17
CA LEU A 227 3.68 17.87 8.87
C LEU A 227 3.78 18.28 10.34
N PRO A 228 2.69 18.79 10.95
CA PRO A 228 2.68 19.16 12.37
C PRO A 228 2.56 17.92 13.27
N VAL A 229 3.55 17.04 13.20
CA VAL A 229 3.64 15.79 13.97
C VAL A 229 4.63 16.01 15.12
N PRO A 230 4.24 15.78 16.39
CA PRO A 230 5.14 15.83 17.54
C PRO A 230 6.36 14.94 17.35
N GLU A 231 7.53 15.39 17.82
CA GLU A 231 8.80 14.74 17.47
C GLU A 231 8.85 13.24 17.83
N HIS A 232 8.27 12.88 18.99
CA HIS A 232 8.21 11.50 19.49
C HIS A 232 7.30 10.55 18.70
N LEU A 233 6.49 11.06 17.76
CA LEU A 233 5.61 10.27 16.89
C LEU A 233 6.20 10.04 15.50
N TRP A 234 7.37 10.60 15.20
CA TRP A 234 8.08 10.27 13.97
C TRP A 234 8.69 8.88 14.04
N LYS A 235 8.53 8.15 12.94
CA LYS A 235 9.14 6.85 12.71
C LYS A 235 10.27 6.95 11.70
N SER A 236 11.28 6.11 11.88
CA SER A 236 12.25 5.79 10.83
C SER A 236 11.56 5.07 9.65
N ALA A 237 12.21 5.04 8.49
CA ALA A 237 11.69 4.27 7.34
C ALA A 237 11.57 2.77 7.65
N GLN A 238 12.50 2.21 8.42
CA GLN A 238 12.46 0.83 8.92
C GLN A 238 11.24 0.57 9.80
N GLN A 239 10.90 1.48 10.71
CA GLN A 239 9.67 1.39 11.52
C GLN A 239 8.40 1.58 10.68
N GLY A 240 8.45 2.45 9.66
CA GLY A 240 7.35 2.64 8.72
C GLY A 240 7.06 1.39 7.86
N ALA A 241 8.09 0.62 7.53
CA ALA A 241 7.96 -0.63 6.79
C ALA A 241 7.47 -1.82 7.65
N ALA A 242 7.60 -1.74 8.99
CA ALA A 242 7.36 -2.85 9.89
C ALA A 242 5.94 -3.43 9.78
N THR A 243 4.90 -2.59 9.72
CA THR A 243 3.51 -3.08 9.61
C THR A 243 3.24 -3.74 8.25
N SER A 244 3.85 -3.25 7.17
CA SER A 244 3.78 -3.91 5.87
C SER A 244 4.41 -5.29 5.91
N ILE A 245 5.58 -5.44 6.54
CA ILE A 245 6.23 -6.74 6.72
C ILE A 245 5.40 -7.67 7.58
N VAL A 246 4.84 -7.20 8.70
CA VAL A 246 3.96 -8.00 9.56
C VAL A 246 2.87 -8.68 8.73
N VAL A 247 2.12 -7.87 7.97
CA VAL A 247 1.01 -8.35 7.14
C VAL A 247 1.50 -9.25 6.00
N ALA A 248 2.62 -8.90 5.38
CA ALA A 248 3.16 -9.64 4.25
C ALA A 248 3.78 -11.00 4.63
N THR A 249 4.25 -11.20 5.87
CA THR A 249 5.15 -12.35 6.14
C THR A 249 4.83 -13.16 7.39
N LEU A 250 4.11 -12.65 8.38
CA LEU A 250 3.92 -13.43 9.62
C LEU A 250 2.97 -14.63 9.39
N PRO A 251 3.33 -15.86 9.81
CA PRO A 251 2.48 -17.04 9.68
C PRO A 251 1.12 -16.90 10.39
N GLU A 252 1.07 -16.20 11.53
CA GLU A 252 -0.18 -15.95 12.27
C GLU A 252 -1.24 -15.13 11.50
N LEU A 253 -0.85 -14.53 10.36
CA LEU A 253 -1.74 -13.80 9.45
C LEU A 253 -2.11 -14.61 8.19
N GLU A 254 -1.78 -15.89 8.12
CA GLU A 254 -2.28 -16.77 7.06
C GLU A 254 -3.81 -16.77 7.02
N GLY A 255 -4.37 -16.63 5.82
CA GLY A 255 -5.82 -16.57 5.64
C GLY A 255 -6.49 -15.26 6.07
N VAL A 256 -5.75 -14.31 6.63
CA VAL A 256 -6.31 -13.03 7.11
C VAL A 256 -6.39 -12.05 5.95
N GLY A 257 -7.58 -11.54 5.67
CA GLY A 257 -7.81 -10.52 4.65
C GLY A 257 -8.96 -9.57 4.99
N GLY A 258 -9.02 -8.45 4.28
CA GLY A 258 -10.02 -7.39 4.42
C GLY A 258 -9.87 -6.58 5.71
N ARG A 259 -8.68 -6.55 6.31
CA ARG A 259 -8.39 -5.86 7.58
C ARG A 259 -7.51 -4.63 7.38
N TYR A 260 -7.47 -3.80 8.41
CA TYR A 260 -6.61 -2.63 8.49
C TYR A 260 -5.66 -2.77 9.69
N PHE A 261 -4.38 -2.58 9.46
CA PHE A 261 -3.34 -2.69 10.48
C PHE A 261 -2.63 -1.35 10.69
N ALA A 262 -2.31 -1.05 11.95
CA ALA A 262 -1.48 0.07 12.34
C ALA A 262 -0.59 -0.38 13.50
N ASP A 263 0.63 0.13 13.56
CA ASP A 263 1.59 -0.22 14.62
C ASP A 263 1.72 -1.73 14.83
N CYS A 264 1.82 -2.46 13.71
CA CYS A 264 1.99 -3.92 13.67
C CYS A 264 0.80 -4.74 14.22
N ASN A 265 -0.37 -4.13 14.41
CA ASN A 265 -1.55 -4.77 15.02
C ASN A 265 -2.83 -4.44 14.24
N GLU A 266 -3.88 -5.26 14.35
CA GLU A 266 -5.19 -4.89 13.79
C GLU A 266 -5.70 -3.63 14.51
N ALA A 267 -6.03 -2.61 13.72
CA ALA A 267 -6.43 -1.31 14.24
C ALA A 267 -7.83 -1.35 14.86
N GLU A 268 -8.08 -0.43 15.78
CA GLU A 268 -9.42 -0.28 16.36
C GLU A 268 -10.33 0.52 15.44
N LEU A 269 -11.61 0.15 15.39
CA LEU A 269 -12.63 0.95 14.71
C LEU A 269 -12.93 2.19 15.53
N ILE A 270 -12.76 3.38 14.95
CA ILE A 270 -13.28 4.61 15.56
C ILE A 270 -14.71 4.85 15.06
N THR A 271 -15.67 4.89 15.98
CA THR A 271 -17.10 5.13 15.69
C THR A 271 -17.52 6.58 15.96
N ARG A 272 -16.68 7.37 16.64
CA ARG A 272 -16.83 8.82 16.84
C ARG A 272 -15.44 9.45 16.88
N THR A 273 -15.19 10.47 16.06
CA THR A 273 -13.95 11.26 16.11
C THR A 273 -13.80 11.84 17.51
N SER A 274 -12.66 11.59 18.16
CA SER A 274 -12.39 12.08 19.51
C SER A 274 -12.15 13.60 19.54
N GLY A 275 -11.94 14.22 18.36
CA GLY A 275 -11.45 15.58 18.22
C GLY A 275 -9.94 15.69 18.47
N ASP A 276 -9.31 14.63 19.00
CA ASP A 276 -7.88 14.51 19.16
C ASP A 276 -7.30 13.65 18.02
N ARG A 277 -6.83 14.34 16.98
CA ARG A 277 -6.18 13.75 15.80
C ARG A 277 -5.00 12.85 16.16
N MET A 278 -4.42 12.98 17.36
CA MET A 278 -3.29 12.17 17.83
C MET A 278 -3.70 10.75 18.22
N THR A 279 -4.90 10.59 18.78
CA THR A 279 -5.49 9.28 19.07
C THR A 279 -5.99 8.56 17.80
N GLU A 280 -6.07 9.27 16.68
CA GLU A 280 -6.61 8.77 15.41
C GLU A 280 -5.56 8.13 14.48
N PHE A 281 -4.27 8.19 14.81
CA PHE A 281 -3.20 7.64 13.97
C PHE A 281 -3.21 6.11 13.84
N SER A 282 -3.68 5.42 14.88
CA SER A 282 -3.62 3.94 14.97
C SER A 282 -5.00 3.28 14.90
N VAL A 283 -6.04 4.04 14.55
CA VAL A 283 -7.42 3.58 14.42
C VAL A 283 -7.91 3.75 12.98
N VAL A 284 -8.99 3.05 12.62
CA VAL A 284 -9.59 3.06 11.29
C VAL A 284 -11.01 3.63 11.32
N ALA A 285 -11.31 4.52 10.38
CA ALA A 285 -12.64 5.11 10.23
C ALA A 285 -13.68 4.09 9.81
N GLY A 286 -14.90 4.19 10.36
CA GLY A 286 -16.02 3.32 9.99
C GLY A 286 -16.31 3.27 8.49
N TRP A 287 -16.27 4.41 7.81
CA TRP A 287 -16.53 4.48 6.36
C TRP A 287 -15.48 3.76 5.51
N ALA A 288 -14.25 3.58 6.01
CA ALA A 288 -13.18 2.92 5.27
C ALA A 288 -13.31 1.39 5.26
N LEU A 289 -14.13 0.83 6.17
CA LEU A 289 -14.42 -0.61 6.24
C LEU A 289 -15.86 -0.96 5.84
N ASP A 290 -16.62 0.01 5.30
CA ASP A 290 -18.00 -0.21 4.88
C ASP A 290 -18.05 -1.11 3.64
N LYS A 291 -18.69 -2.27 3.78
CA LYS A 291 -18.74 -3.30 2.73
C LYS A 291 -19.56 -2.88 1.51
N ALA A 292 -20.61 -2.06 1.70
CA ALA A 292 -21.44 -1.61 0.59
C ALA A 292 -20.68 -0.60 -0.27
N ASN A 293 -19.98 0.34 0.37
CA ASN A 293 -19.08 1.28 -0.30
C ASN A 293 -17.90 0.56 -0.95
N ALA A 294 -17.37 -0.51 -0.33
CA ALA A 294 -16.30 -1.30 -0.91
C ALA A 294 -16.73 -1.97 -2.23
N SER A 295 -17.93 -2.58 -2.26
CA SER A 295 -18.52 -3.11 -3.49
C SER A 295 -18.82 -2.01 -4.51
N ARG A 296 -19.44 -0.90 -4.10
CA ARG A 296 -19.76 0.23 -4.99
C ARG A 296 -18.51 0.82 -5.64
N LEU A 297 -17.43 0.97 -4.87
CA LEU A 297 -16.16 1.49 -5.37
C LEU A 297 -15.51 0.54 -6.36
N TRP A 298 -15.57 -0.77 -6.11
CA TRP A 298 -15.07 -1.76 -7.04
C TRP A 298 -15.74 -1.65 -8.40
N ASP A 299 -17.08 -1.67 -8.43
CA ASP A 299 -17.83 -1.68 -9.68
C ASP A 299 -17.61 -0.35 -10.45
N LEU A 300 -17.63 0.79 -9.75
CA LEU A 300 -17.27 2.10 -10.33
C LEU A 300 -15.86 2.09 -10.93
N THR A 301 -14.90 1.45 -10.26
CA THR A 301 -13.51 1.41 -10.72
C THR A 301 -13.33 0.52 -11.93
N GLU A 302 -14.07 -0.60 -12.02
CA GLU A 302 -14.10 -1.40 -13.24
C GLU A 302 -14.67 -0.60 -14.40
N ASP A 303 -15.75 0.17 -14.20
CA ASP A 303 -16.34 1.02 -15.24
C ASP A 303 -15.38 2.14 -15.70
N LEU A 304 -14.66 2.77 -14.78
CA LEU A 304 -13.65 3.79 -15.12
C LEU A 304 -12.48 3.23 -15.93
N LEU A 305 -12.11 1.97 -15.69
CA LEU A 305 -10.94 1.34 -16.28
C LEU A 305 -11.24 0.50 -17.53
N ASN A 306 -12.51 0.37 -17.91
CA ASN A 306 -12.93 -0.21 -19.18
C ASN A 306 -12.67 0.81 -20.30
#